data_AF-A0A7S3BUW0-F1
#
_entry.id   AF-A0A7S3BUW0-F1
#
_cell.length_a   1.000
_cell.length_b   1.000
_cell.length_c   1.000
_cell.angle_alpha   90.00
_cell.angle_beta   90.00
_cell.angle_gamma   90.00
#
_symmetry.space_group_name_H-M   'P 1'
#
loop_
_entity.id
_entity.type
_entity.pdbx_description
1 polymer ?
#
loop_
_entity_poly.entity_id
_entity_poly.type
_entity_poly.pdbx_seq_one_letter_code
_entity_poly.pdbx_strand_id
1 'polypeptide(L)'
;LLEGCSACLALHGARRTRKLSDLWRDPSNEPTHSKQVNYQGVANLIDAARARGCKRIVRITGKGETPFSLPSILINGLGSMAKAWNYEGETLLRAAKEEVEYTIIRPGVMGQTDAVEPASLALADDGQDLKVSAIPHAAVADLCIDSLDAPQAARATLTAMTVPSGQGAQSWAPLLESVAPDRRAFRTDLMQAHTRAVRVGALVGGGMLALATLAFGLLAKVLLAKVVGGVRLASTVETPRLALGLLVGLFIARMV
;
A
#
# COMPACT_ATOMS: atom_id res chain seq x y z
N LEU A 1 -10.70 -0.47 26.25
CA LEU A 1 -9.60 -0.71 25.30
C LEU A 1 -8.26 -0.27 25.89
N LEU A 2 -8.10 0.98 26.34
CA LEU A 2 -6.81 1.53 26.82
C LEU A 2 -6.78 1.80 28.33
N GLU A 3 -7.43 0.95 29.12
CA GLU A 3 -7.48 1.13 30.58
C GLU A 3 -6.12 0.81 31.21
N GLY A 4 -5.58 1.74 32.00
CA GLY A 4 -4.25 1.60 32.63
C GLY A 4 -3.06 1.77 31.69
N CYS A 5 -3.28 2.09 30.41
CA CYS A 5 -2.21 2.27 29.43
C CYS A 5 -1.72 3.73 29.37
N SER A 6 -0.42 3.95 29.42
CA SER A 6 0.21 5.25 29.15
C SER A 6 0.36 5.53 27.65
N ALA A 7 0.53 4.48 26.85
CA ALA A 7 0.68 4.54 25.41
C ALA A 7 0.05 3.33 24.70
N CYS A 8 -0.15 3.43 23.39
CA CYS A 8 -0.74 2.40 22.54
C CYS A 8 0.05 2.24 21.24
N LEU A 9 0.34 0.98 20.87
CA LEU A 9 0.85 0.62 19.55
C LEU A 9 -0.34 0.27 18.63
N ALA A 10 -0.61 1.12 17.64
CA ALA A 10 -1.64 0.92 16.63
C ALA A 10 -1.05 0.21 15.39
N LEU A 11 -1.03 -1.12 15.43
CA LEU A 11 -0.37 -1.99 14.44
C LEU A 11 -1.36 -2.67 13.47
N HIS A 12 -2.59 -2.17 13.40
CA HIS A 12 -3.65 -2.75 12.56
C HIS A 12 -3.59 -2.20 11.13
N GLY A 13 -4.02 -3.01 10.16
CA GLY A 13 -4.11 -2.61 8.76
C GLY A 13 -5.05 -3.53 7.99
N ALA A 14 -5.86 -2.95 7.09
CA ALA A 14 -6.77 -3.71 6.26
C ALA A 14 -6.01 -4.65 5.32
N ARG A 15 -6.46 -5.91 5.23
CA ARG A 15 -5.97 -6.91 4.27
C ARG A 15 -7.00 -7.25 3.17
N ARG A 16 -8.13 -6.53 3.15
CA ARG A 16 -9.23 -6.79 2.22
C ARG A 16 -8.82 -6.43 0.80
N THR A 17 -8.93 -7.40 -0.09
CA THR A 17 -8.91 -7.17 -1.54
C THR A 17 -10.32 -6.81 -2.02
N ARG A 18 -10.37 -5.95 -3.04
CA ARG A 18 -11.61 -5.49 -3.66
C ARG A 18 -12.28 -6.67 -4.36
N LYS A 19 -13.57 -6.85 -4.08
CA LYS A 19 -14.41 -7.87 -4.71
C LYS A 19 -15.03 -7.31 -5.98
N LEU A 20 -15.37 -8.17 -6.94
CA LEU A 20 -16.08 -7.75 -8.16
C LEU A 20 -17.42 -7.06 -7.83
N SER A 21 -18.11 -7.54 -6.79
CA SER A 21 -19.37 -6.95 -6.29
C SER A 21 -19.23 -5.47 -5.88
N ASP A 22 -18.02 -5.01 -5.53
CA ASP A 22 -17.74 -3.63 -5.13
C ASP A 22 -17.80 -2.63 -6.29
N LEU A 23 -18.10 -3.10 -7.51
CA LEU A 23 -18.43 -2.23 -8.64
C LEU A 23 -19.88 -1.75 -8.58
N TRP A 24 -20.77 -2.47 -7.88
CA TRP A 24 -22.21 -2.20 -7.84
C TRP A 24 -22.77 -2.03 -6.43
N ARG A 25 -21.96 -2.33 -5.41
CA ARG A 25 -22.29 -2.15 -4.00
C ARG A 25 -21.21 -1.31 -3.34
N ASP A 26 -21.60 -0.45 -2.41
CA ASP A 26 -20.65 0.22 -1.52
C ASP A 26 -20.23 -0.72 -0.37
N PRO A 27 -18.96 -1.18 -0.32
CA PRO A 27 -18.47 -2.01 0.76
C PRO A 27 -17.98 -1.19 1.97
N SER A 28 -18.14 0.14 1.98
CA SER A 28 -17.51 1.02 2.97
C SER A 28 -17.91 0.73 4.42
N ASN A 29 -19.06 0.08 4.64
CA ASN A 29 -19.56 -0.35 5.95
C ASN A 29 -19.15 -1.79 6.33
N GLU A 30 -18.46 -2.54 5.46
CA GLU A 30 -17.95 -3.87 5.81
C GLU A 30 -16.83 -3.73 6.86
N PRO A 31 -16.83 -4.52 7.96
CA PRO A 31 -15.82 -4.41 9.02
C PRO A 31 -14.37 -4.56 8.54
N THR A 32 -14.15 -5.32 7.47
CA THR A 32 -12.81 -5.55 6.89
C THR A 32 -12.40 -4.48 5.87
N HIS A 33 -13.29 -3.55 5.54
CA HIS A 33 -13.00 -2.49 4.58
C HIS A 33 -11.95 -1.52 5.12
N SER A 34 -11.11 -1.00 4.23
CA SER A 34 -10.01 -0.10 4.59
C SER A 34 -10.46 1.14 5.33
N LYS A 35 -11.65 1.69 5.03
CA LYS A 35 -12.28 2.76 5.82
C LYS A 35 -12.48 2.36 7.29
N GLN A 36 -13.02 1.17 7.53
CA GLN A 36 -13.33 0.71 8.89
C GLN A 36 -12.05 0.41 9.67
N VAL A 37 -11.09 -0.28 9.05
CA VAL A 37 -9.87 -0.68 9.74
C VAL A 37 -8.88 0.48 9.86
N ASN A 38 -8.58 1.20 8.78
CA ASN A 38 -7.48 2.17 8.75
C ASN A 38 -7.89 3.57 9.21
N TYR A 39 -9.18 3.91 9.12
CA TYR A 39 -9.69 5.22 9.53
C TYR A 39 -10.54 5.13 10.80
N GLN A 40 -11.65 4.39 10.77
CA GLN A 40 -12.55 4.30 11.93
C GLN A 40 -11.86 3.63 13.13
N GLY A 41 -11.03 2.61 12.90
CA GLY A 41 -10.23 1.99 13.96
C GLY A 41 -9.36 3.00 14.71
N VAL A 42 -8.84 4.01 14.02
CA VAL A 42 -8.01 5.05 14.65
C VAL A 42 -8.83 6.14 15.32
N ALA A 43 -9.97 6.53 14.76
CA ALA A 43 -10.93 7.36 15.48
C ALA A 43 -11.30 6.72 16.84
N ASN A 44 -11.60 5.42 16.83
CA ASN A 44 -11.93 4.68 18.05
C ASN A 44 -10.75 4.62 19.05
N LEU A 45 -9.51 4.50 18.57
CA LEU A 45 -8.32 4.52 19.42
C LEU A 45 -8.10 5.91 20.05
N ILE A 46 -8.29 6.98 19.29
CA ILE A 46 -8.22 8.36 19.79
C ILE A 46 -9.28 8.57 20.87
N ASP A 47 -10.53 8.17 20.62
CA ASP A 47 -11.62 8.30 21.59
C ASP A 47 -11.34 7.48 22.87
N ALA A 48 -10.83 6.25 22.72
CA ALA A 48 -10.44 5.43 23.85
C ALA A 48 -9.26 6.03 24.63
N ALA A 49 -8.31 6.66 23.94
CA ALA A 49 -7.16 7.31 24.56
C ALA A 49 -7.60 8.53 25.37
N ARG A 50 -8.44 9.39 24.79
CA ARG A 50 -9.08 10.52 25.48
C ARG A 50 -9.83 10.08 26.73
N ALA A 51 -10.67 9.05 26.61
CA ALA A 51 -11.51 8.58 27.71
C ALA A 51 -10.73 7.95 28.87
N ARG A 52 -9.54 7.38 28.61
CA ARG A 52 -8.76 6.62 29.59
C ARG A 52 -7.42 7.27 29.97
N GLY A 53 -7.12 8.45 29.42
CA GLY A 53 -5.91 9.20 29.72
C GLY A 53 -4.63 8.62 29.10
N CYS A 54 -4.74 7.75 28.09
CA CYS A 54 -3.58 7.27 27.33
C CYS A 54 -2.99 8.45 26.53
N LYS A 55 -1.69 8.68 26.66
CA LYS A 55 -1.04 9.92 26.23
C LYS A 55 -0.42 9.84 24.84
N ARG A 56 -0.08 8.63 24.38
CA ARG A 56 0.67 8.45 23.13
C ARG A 56 0.13 7.29 22.29
N ILE A 57 -0.03 7.52 20.99
CA ILE A 57 -0.33 6.49 19.99
C ILE A 57 0.82 6.42 18.98
N VAL A 58 1.53 5.30 18.93
CA VAL A 58 2.50 5.00 17.88
C VAL A 58 1.81 4.13 16.83
N ARG A 59 1.79 4.57 15.58
CA ARG A 59 1.02 3.94 14.52
C ARG A 59 1.90 3.58 13.32
N ILE A 60 1.79 2.34 12.86
CA ILE A 60 2.34 1.93 11.56
C ILE A 60 1.34 2.25 10.44
N THR A 61 1.85 2.82 9.35
CA THR A 61 1.10 3.12 8.13
C THR A 61 1.91 2.72 6.90
N GLY A 62 1.89 3.53 5.85
CA GLY A 62 2.74 3.37 4.67
C GLY A 62 2.71 4.63 3.84
N LYS A 63 3.70 4.81 2.96
CA LYS A 63 3.80 6.01 2.12
C LYS A 63 2.55 6.24 1.29
N GLY A 64 1.92 7.42 1.39
CA GLY A 64 0.64 7.71 0.75
C GLY A 64 0.61 8.92 -0.18
N GLU A 65 1.69 9.71 -0.30
CA GLU A 65 1.59 11.07 -0.86
C GLU A 65 1.75 11.15 -2.39
N THR A 66 1.96 10.03 -3.08
CA THR A 66 2.19 9.93 -4.54
C THR A 66 1.03 9.23 -5.29
N PRO A 67 -0.15 9.87 -5.39
CA PRO A 67 -1.39 9.20 -5.84
C PRO A 67 -1.34 8.62 -7.25
N PHE A 68 -0.62 9.26 -8.18
CA PHE A 68 -0.53 8.83 -9.57
C PHE A 68 0.61 7.83 -9.86
N SER A 69 1.35 7.40 -8.85
CA SER A 69 2.35 6.34 -9.03
C SER A 69 1.65 5.00 -9.31
N LEU A 70 2.23 4.18 -10.20
CA LEU A 70 1.71 2.85 -10.53
C LEU A 70 1.43 1.99 -9.28
N PRO A 71 2.34 1.89 -8.28
CA PRO A 71 2.05 1.16 -7.05
C PRO A 71 0.86 1.72 -6.27
N SER A 72 0.69 3.04 -6.21
CA SER A 72 -0.44 3.65 -5.49
C SER A 72 -1.78 3.38 -6.17
N ILE A 73 -1.83 3.48 -7.51
CA ILE A 73 -3.02 3.16 -8.30
C ILE A 73 -3.42 1.71 -8.08
N LEU A 74 -2.47 0.77 -8.16
CA LEU A 74 -2.75 -0.66 -7.98
C LEU A 74 -3.20 -0.99 -6.55
N ILE A 75 -2.45 -0.53 -5.54
CA ILE A 75 -2.78 -0.82 -4.14
C ILE A 75 -4.13 -0.20 -3.75
N ASN A 76 -4.44 1.02 -4.17
CA ASN A 76 -5.76 1.60 -3.86
C ASN A 76 -6.88 0.98 -4.69
N GLY A 77 -6.64 0.69 -5.96
CA GLY A 77 -7.62 0.04 -6.84
C GLY A 77 -8.02 -1.35 -6.35
N LEU A 78 -7.04 -2.16 -5.92
CA LEU A 78 -7.23 -3.52 -5.43
C LEU A 78 -7.47 -3.59 -3.92
N GLY A 79 -6.97 -2.65 -3.13
CA GLY A 79 -7.03 -2.67 -1.66
C GLY A 79 -8.15 -1.81 -1.07
N SER A 80 -9.22 -1.56 -1.82
CA SER A 80 -10.36 -0.75 -1.35
C SER A 80 -9.93 0.64 -0.82
N MET A 81 -9.06 1.33 -1.56
CA MET A 81 -8.47 2.61 -1.17
C MET A 81 -7.61 2.54 0.11
N ALA A 82 -6.93 1.42 0.37
CA ALA A 82 -6.13 1.18 1.58
C ALA A 82 -5.16 2.31 1.95
N LYS A 83 -4.38 2.82 0.99
CA LYS A 83 -3.40 3.90 1.24
C LYS A 83 -4.09 5.22 1.55
N ALA A 84 -5.17 5.52 0.84
CA ALA A 84 -5.94 6.73 1.07
C ALA A 84 -6.56 6.73 2.48
N TRP A 85 -7.19 5.62 2.90
CA TRP A 85 -7.76 5.51 4.25
C TRP A 85 -6.70 5.45 5.35
N ASN A 86 -5.50 4.92 5.08
CA ASN A 86 -4.37 5.05 6.01
C ASN A 86 -4.02 6.52 6.22
N TYR A 87 -3.92 7.29 5.15
CA TYR A 87 -3.61 8.72 5.23
C TYR A 87 -4.69 9.54 5.94
N GLU A 88 -5.97 9.23 5.71
CA GLU A 88 -7.08 9.85 6.48
C GLU A 88 -6.95 9.54 7.97
N GLY A 89 -6.57 8.31 8.32
CA GLY A 89 -6.32 7.94 9.72
C GLY A 89 -5.09 8.63 10.33
N GLU A 90 -4.04 8.91 9.53
CA GLU A 90 -2.94 9.77 9.96
C GLU A 90 -3.43 11.20 10.21
N THR A 91 -4.30 11.71 9.33
CA THR A 91 -4.87 13.06 9.45
C THR A 91 -5.67 13.22 10.74
N LEU A 92 -6.43 12.19 11.14
CA LEU A 92 -7.11 12.17 12.44
C LEU A 92 -6.14 12.31 13.62
N LEU A 93 -5.03 11.55 13.62
CA LEU A 93 -4.02 11.64 14.69
C LEU A 93 -3.39 13.04 14.75
N ARG A 94 -3.06 13.63 13.60
CA ARG A 94 -2.51 15.00 13.54
C ARG A 94 -3.52 16.04 14.03
N ALA A 95 -4.80 15.86 13.72
CA ALA A 95 -5.87 16.75 14.19
C ALA A 95 -6.09 16.64 15.71
N ALA A 96 -5.90 15.45 16.28
CA ALA A 96 -6.05 15.18 17.71
C ALA A 96 -4.78 15.46 18.55
N LYS A 97 -3.77 16.13 17.99
CA LYS A 97 -2.44 16.32 18.62
C LYS A 97 -2.43 17.06 19.96
N GLU A 98 -3.48 17.83 20.25
CA GLU A 98 -3.64 18.52 21.54
C GLU A 98 -4.20 17.59 22.63
N GLU A 99 -4.76 16.44 22.23
CA GLU A 99 -5.45 15.50 23.11
C GLU A 99 -4.62 14.23 23.34
N VAL A 100 -3.95 13.76 22.29
CA VAL A 100 -3.09 12.56 22.30
C VAL A 100 -1.87 12.79 21.41
N GLU A 101 -0.68 12.49 21.92
CA GLU A 101 0.53 12.52 21.12
C GLU A 101 0.53 11.38 20.11
N TYR A 102 1.14 11.61 18.95
CA TYR A 102 1.26 10.60 17.91
C TYR A 102 2.70 10.39 17.50
N THR A 103 3.04 9.17 17.08
CA THR A 103 4.20 8.89 16.22
C THR A 103 3.70 8.05 15.06
N ILE A 104 3.80 8.57 13.84
CA ILE A 104 3.37 7.85 12.63
C ILE A 104 4.60 7.28 11.96
N ILE A 105 4.68 5.96 11.81
CA ILE A 105 5.80 5.28 11.16
C ILE A 105 5.34 4.80 9.78
N ARG A 106 6.03 5.25 8.72
CA ARG A 106 5.83 4.87 7.32
C ARG A 106 7.03 4.01 6.88
N PRO A 107 7.00 2.69 7.12
CA PRO A 107 8.11 1.81 6.78
C PRO A 107 8.20 1.58 5.26
N GLY A 108 9.34 1.02 4.85
CA GLY A 108 9.55 0.40 3.56
C GLY A 108 8.73 -0.87 3.32
N VAL A 109 9.16 -1.67 2.35
CA VAL A 109 8.50 -2.94 2.05
C VAL A 109 8.85 -3.94 3.13
N MET A 110 7.89 -4.22 4.01
CA MET A 110 8.10 -5.13 5.14
C MET A 110 8.09 -6.60 4.69
N GLY A 111 8.87 -7.45 5.37
CA GLY A 111 8.81 -8.91 5.23
C GLY A 111 9.49 -9.49 3.99
N GLN A 112 10.31 -8.71 3.28
CA GLN A 112 11.14 -9.20 2.17
C GLN A 112 12.56 -9.62 2.62
N THR A 113 12.92 -9.32 3.85
CA THR A 113 14.18 -9.73 4.50
C THR A 113 13.90 -9.97 5.98
N ASP A 114 14.63 -10.92 6.57
CA ASP A 114 14.52 -11.28 7.98
C ASP A 114 15.59 -10.59 8.85
N ALA A 115 16.68 -10.12 8.25
CA ALA A 115 17.81 -9.53 8.96
C ALA A 115 18.07 -8.07 8.56
N VAL A 116 18.52 -7.29 9.53
CA VAL A 116 19.02 -5.93 9.32
C VAL A 116 20.50 -6.04 8.97
N GLU A 117 20.88 -5.52 7.81
CA GLU A 117 22.29 -5.43 7.43
C GLU A 117 23.04 -4.49 8.39
N PRO A 118 24.32 -4.73 8.70
CA PRO A 118 25.08 -3.87 9.59
C PRO A 118 25.06 -2.40 9.13
N ALA A 119 24.78 -1.49 10.06
CA ALA A 119 24.76 -0.05 9.78
C ALA A 119 23.93 0.31 8.52
N SER A 120 22.70 -0.18 8.44
CA SER A 120 21.82 -0.02 7.27
C SER A 120 20.51 0.69 7.56
N LEU A 121 20.22 1.05 8.82
CA LEU A 121 18.96 1.69 9.17
C LEU A 121 18.99 3.16 8.77
N ALA A 122 17.90 3.63 8.15
CA ALA A 122 17.71 5.02 7.79
C ALA A 122 16.34 5.50 8.23
N LEU A 123 16.30 6.70 8.82
CA LEU A 123 15.11 7.34 9.34
C LEU A 123 15.07 8.78 8.84
N ALA A 124 13.90 9.24 8.43
CA ALA A 124 13.65 10.65 8.16
C ALA A 124 12.41 11.09 8.93
N ASP A 125 12.41 12.33 9.43
CA ASP A 125 11.30 12.95 10.15
C ASP A 125 10.41 13.79 9.23
N ASP A 126 9.41 14.47 9.80
CA ASP A 126 8.53 15.43 9.11
C ASP A 126 7.86 14.85 7.84
N GLY A 127 7.65 13.53 7.81
CA GLY A 127 7.12 12.80 6.67
C GLY A 127 7.98 12.86 5.41
N GLN A 128 9.27 13.18 5.52
CA GLN A 128 10.20 13.23 4.39
C GLN A 128 10.37 11.85 3.73
N ASP A 129 10.67 11.87 2.43
CA ASP A 129 10.78 10.66 1.63
C ASP A 129 12.21 10.11 1.61
N LEU A 130 12.36 8.87 2.06
CA LEU A 130 13.52 8.03 1.76
C LEU A 130 13.30 7.17 0.50
N LYS A 131 14.37 6.76 -0.18
CA LYS A 131 14.27 5.77 -1.26
C LYS A 131 13.63 4.49 -0.73
N VAL A 132 12.61 3.99 -1.42
CA VAL A 132 11.89 2.78 -0.97
C VAL A 132 12.81 1.57 -1.04
N SER A 133 12.94 0.86 0.07
CA SER A 133 13.70 -0.38 0.21
C SER A 133 12.96 -1.37 1.12
N ALA A 134 13.45 -2.61 1.16
CA ALA A 134 12.93 -3.63 2.07
C ALA A 134 13.37 -3.34 3.51
N ILE A 135 12.54 -3.66 4.49
CA ILE A 135 12.89 -3.54 5.91
C ILE A 135 12.33 -4.74 6.69
N PRO A 136 13.11 -5.38 7.59
CA PRO A 136 12.60 -6.49 8.40
C PRO A 136 11.47 -6.06 9.33
N HIS A 137 10.54 -6.98 9.62
CA HIS A 137 9.48 -6.72 10.61
C HIS A 137 10.06 -6.41 12.00
N ALA A 138 11.12 -7.12 12.40
CA ALA A 138 11.79 -6.89 13.68
C ALA A 138 12.29 -5.45 13.81
N ALA A 139 12.97 -4.93 12.78
CA ALA A 139 13.45 -3.55 12.78
C ALA A 139 12.32 -2.53 12.93
N VAL A 140 11.17 -2.75 12.28
CA VAL A 140 10.01 -1.86 12.42
C VAL A 140 9.38 -1.98 13.82
N ALA A 141 9.35 -3.19 14.39
CA ALA A 141 8.85 -3.41 15.75
C ALA A 141 9.73 -2.71 16.79
N ASP A 142 11.06 -2.81 16.66
CA ASP A 142 12.02 -2.11 17.51
C ASP A 142 11.82 -0.60 17.44
N LEU A 143 11.66 -0.05 16.22
CA LEU A 143 11.37 1.38 16.05
C LEU A 143 10.07 1.80 16.75
N CYS A 144 9.04 0.96 16.73
CA CYS A 144 7.78 1.26 17.42
C CYS A 144 7.95 1.32 18.93
N ILE A 145 8.76 0.41 19.50
CA ILE A 145 9.05 0.36 20.93
C ILE A 145 9.94 1.56 21.31
N ASP A 146 11.05 1.78 20.60
CA ASP A 146 11.98 2.87 20.87
C ASP A 146 11.30 4.24 20.76
N SER A 147 10.30 4.40 19.88
CA SER A 147 9.50 5.63 19.76
C SER A 147 8.62 5.92 20.97
N LEU A 148 8.27 4.92 21.79
CA LEU A 148 7.53 5.15 23.03
C LEU A 148 8.38 5.91 24.05
N ASP A 149 9.66 5.58 24.11
CA ASP A 149 10.60 6.14 25.08
C ASP A 149 11.34 7.38 24.57
N ALA A 150 11.27 7.68 23.27
CA ALA A 150 11.86 8.88 22.66
C ALA A 150 10.89 10.08 22.73
N PRO A 151 11.11 11.11 23.58
CA PRO A 151 10.21 12.25 23.66
C PRO A 151 10.15 13.06 22.36
N GLN A 152 11.26 13.14 21.64
CA GLN A 152 11.37 13.85 20.36
C GLN A 152 10.61 13.19 19.21
N ALA A 153 10.26 11.91 19.33
CA ALA A 153 9.37 11.21 18.39
C ALA A 153 7.89 11.57 18.60
N ALA A 154 7.55 12.36 19.62
CA ALA A 154 6.20 12.87 19.82
C ALA A 154 5.81 13.84 18.70
N ARG A 155 4.58 13.69 18.22
CA ARG A 155 3.99 14.50 17.13
C ARG A 155 4.84 14.45 15.86
N ALA A 156 5.49 13.31 15.59
CA ALA A 156 6.37 13.13 14.44
C ALA A 156 5.82 12.08 13.46
N THR A 157 6.02 12.32 12.17
CA THR A 157 5.81 11.37 11.08
C THR A 157 7.18 10.90 10.58
N LEU A 158 7.50 9.64 10.84
CA LEU A 158 8.77 9.01 10.52
C LEU A 158 8.65 8.17 9.24
N THR A 159 9.64 8.27 8.36
CA THR A 159 9.83 7.32 7.24
C THR A 159 11.03 6.45 7.57
N ALA A 160 10.84 5.13 7.61
CA ALA A 160 11.88 4.17 7.97
C ALA A 160 12.19 3.22 6.82
N MET A 161 13.47 3.12 6.47
CA MET A 161 13.98 2.32 5.34
C MET A 161 15.31 1.65 5.71
N THR A 162 15.79 0.78 4.83
CA THR A 162 17.20 0.37 4.81
C THR A 162 17.98 1.07 3.69
N VAL A 163 19.26 1.28 3.93
CA VAL A 163 20.27 1.74 2.95
C VAL A 163 21.36 0.67 2.83
N PRO A 164 22.26 0.74 1.84
CA PRO A 164 23.36 -0.21 1.76
C PRO A 164 24.16 -0.29 3.07
N SER A 165 24.66 -1.49 3.39
CA SER A 165 25.46 -1.74 4.58
C SER A 165 26.59 -0.71 4.75
N GLY A 166 26.75 -0.19 5.96
CA GLY A 166 27.73 0.85 6.29
C GLY A 166 27.33 2.30 5.99
N GLN A 167 26.15 2.55 5.40
CA GLN A 167 25.69 3.91 5.05
C GLN A 167 24.61 4.47 5.99
N GLY A 168 24.10 3.65 6.90
CA GLY A 168 23.06 4.01 7.87
C GLY A 168 23.50 3.78 9.32
N ALA A 169 22.54 3.80 10.24
CA ALA A 169 22.79 3.52 11.64
C ALA A 169 22.70 2.02 11.96
N GLN A 170 23.38 1.60 13.03
CA GLN A 170 23.29 0.24 13.56
C GLN A 170 22.02 -0.02 14.37
N SER A 171 21.43 1.03 14.95
CA SER A 171 20.22 0.99 15.76
C SER A 171 19.39 2.26 15.53
N TRP A 172 18.15 2.28 16.03
CA TRP A 172 17.28 3.45 15.91
C TRP A 172 17.64 4.57 16.87
N ALA A 173 18.22 4.28 18.04
CA ALA A 173 18.53 5.27 19.08
C ALA A 173 19.22 6.56 18.55
N PRO A 174 20.38 6.49 17.85
CA PRO A 174 21.03 7.71 17.34
C PRO A 174 20.22 8.42 16.25
N LEU A 175 19.39 7.70 15.51
CA LEU A 175 18.51 8.31 14.51
C LEU A 175 17.35 9.04 15.19
N LEU A 176 16.73 8.43 16.19
CA LEU A 176 15.66 9.01 16.98
C LEU A 176 16.11 10.26 17.70
N GLU A 177 17.35 10.35 18.20
CA GLU A 177 17.90 11.57 18.82
C GLU A 177 17.86 12.81 17.91
N SER A 178 17.88 12.62 16.60
CA SER A 178 17.84 13.70 15.61
C SER A 178 16.44 14.03 15.07
N VAL A 179 15.42 13.27 15.48
CA VAL A 179 14.03 13.51 15.05
C VAL A 179 13.50 14.81 15.63
N ALA A 180 12.78 15.56 14.82
CA ALA A 180 11.94 16.66 15.27
C ALA A 180 10.45 16.38 15.06
N PRO A 181 9.57 17.01 15.85
CA PRO A 181 8.14 17.02 15.59
C PRO A 181 7.80 17.55 14.19
N ASP A 182 6.64 17.14 13.68
CA ASP A 182 6.12 17.58 12.38
C ASP A 182 6.00 19.12 12.33
N ARG A 183 6.59 19.71 11.29
CA ARG A 183 6.59 21.16 11.03
C ARG A 183 5.87 21.51 9.73
N ARG A 184 5.80 20.58 8.77
CA ARG A 184 5.16 20.84 7.49
C ARG A 184 3.63 20.80 7.58
N ALA A 185 2.99 21.47 6.63
CA ALA A 185 1.59 21.23 6.32
C ALA A 185 1.45 19.91 5.54
N PHE A 186 0.70 18.96 6.10
CA PHE A 186 0.34 17.73 5.41
C PHE A 186 -0.86 17.98 4.48
N ARG A 187 -0.92 17.23 3.38
CA ARG A 187 -1.99 17.35 2.39
C ARG A 187 -3.32 16.91 2.99
N THR A 188 -4.41 17.57 2.64
CA THR A 188 -5.77 17.17 3.09
C THR A 188 -6.65 16.67 1.95
N ASP A 189 -6.12 16.66 0.72
CA ASP A 189 -6.82 16.31 -0.50
C ASP A 189 -6.57 14.87 -0.99
N LEU A 190 -5.75 14.08 -0.26
CA LEU A 190 -5.21 12.82 -0.77
C LEU A 190 -6.28 11.76 -1.05
N MET A 191 -7.37 11.70 -0.29
CA MET A 191 -8.48 10.80 -0.62
C MET A 191 -9.06 11.09 -2.00
N GLN A 192 -9.29 12.36 -2.32
CA GLN A 192 -9.81 12.79 -3.62
C GLN A 192 -8.78 12.54 -4.73
N ALA A 193 -7.50 12.85 -4.46
CA ALA A 193 -6.42 12.65 -5.42
C ALA A 193 -6.21 11.17 -5.77
N HIS A 194 -6.20 10.26 -4.78
CA HIS A 194 -6.13 8.82 -5.01
C HIS A 194 -7.36 8.30 -5.74
N THR A 195 -8.55 8.79 -5.41
CA THR A 195 -9.79 8.39 -6.10
C THR A 195 -9.72 8.76 -7.58
N ARG A 196 -9.24 9.97 -7.89
CA ARG A 196 -9.00 10.41 -9.26
C ARG A 196 -7.95 9.55 -9.96
N ALA A 197 -6.84 9.26 -9.30
CA ALA A 197 -5.76 8.45 -9.88
C ALA A 197 -6.22 7.03 -10.21
N VAL A 198 -6.99 6.37 -9.33
CA VAL A 198 -7.56 5.04 -9.60
C VAL A 198 -8.54 5.08 -10.78
N ARG A 199 -9.40 6.11 -10.87
CA ARG A 199 -10.34 6.27 -12.00
C ARG A 199 -9.60 6.46 -13.33
N VAL A 200 -8.62 7.37 -13.36
CA VAL A 200 -7.81 7.63 -14.55
C VAL A 200 -7.03 6.36 -14.94
N GLY A 201 -6.40 5.69 -13.98
CA GLY A 201 -5.69 4.44 -14.21
C GLY A 201 -6.59 3.34 -14.79
N ALA A 202 -7.82 3.21 -14.29
CA ALA A 202 -8.80 2.26 -14.83
C ALA A 202 -9.23 2.62 -16.27
N LEU A 203 -9.48 3.90 -16.57
CA LEU A 203 -9.84 4.35 -17.91
C LEU A 203 -8.71 4.11 -18.93
N VAL A 204 -7.48 4.50 -18.58
CA VAL A 204 -6.31 4.31 -19.44
C VAL A 204 -6.03 2.81 -19.64
N GLY A 205 -6.05 2.01 -18.58
CA GLY A 205 -5.86 0.56 -18.65
C GLY A 205 -6.94 -0.13 -19.49
N GLY A 206 -8.20 0.23 -19.29
CA GLY A 206 -9.32 -0.30 -20.08
C GLY A 206 -9.24 0.07 -21.55
N GLY A 207 -8.87 1.30 -21.87
CA GLY A 207 -8.66 1.77 -23.25
C GLY A 207 -7.53 1.01 -23.95
N MET A 208 -6.39 0.82 -23.27
CA MET A 208 -5.27 0.04 -23.83
C MET A 208 -5.67 -1.42 -24.06
N LEU A 209 -6.41 -2.05 -23.16
CA LEU A 209 -6.88 -3.42 -23.33
C LEU A 209 -7.85 -3.54 -24.51
N ALA A 210 -8.77 -2.59 -24.67
CA ALA A 210 -9.70 -2.57 -25.81
C ALA A 210 -8.97 -2.40 -27.15
N LEU A 211 -7.95 -1.55 -27.22
CA LEU A 211 -7.12 -1.41 -28.42
C LEU A 211 -6.34 -2.70 -28.71
N ALA A 212 -5.78 -3.35 -27.69
CA ALA A 212 -5.06 -4.61 -27.84
C ALA A 212 -5.98 -5.74 -28.35
N THR A 213 -7.20 -5.85 -27.84
CA THR A 213 -8.17 -6.86 -28.30
C THR A 213 -8.63 -6.60 -29.74
N LEU A 214 -8.84 -5.33 -30.11
CA LEU A 214 -9.13 -4.95 -31.50
C LEU A 214 -7.98 -5.28 -32.44
N ALA A 215 -6.74 -4.94 -32.07
CA ALA A 215 -5.55 -5.25 -32.86
C ALA A 215 -5.34 -6.77 -33.02
N PHE A 216 -5.51 -7.54 -31.94
CA PHE A 216 -5.44 -9.00 -31.98
C PHE A 216 -6.54 -9.59 -32.88
N GLY A 217 -7.77 -9.10 -32.76
CA GLY A 217 -8.87 -9.53 -33.62
C GLY A 217 -8.63 -9.24 -35.11
N LEU A 218 -8.02 -8.09 -35.42
CA LEU A 218 -7.65 -7.74 -36.79
C LEU A 218 -6.53 -8.65 -37.32
N LEU A 219 -5.48 -8.88 -36.51
CA LEU A 219 -4.38 -9.77 -36.87
C LEU A 219 -4.86 -11.21 -37.10
N ALA A 220 -5.73 -11.73 -36.23
CA ALA A 220 -6.34 -13.05 -36.37
C ALA A 220 -7.16 -13.17 -37.65
N LYS A 221 -7.94 -12.14 -38.00
CA LYS A 221 -8.69 -12.10 -39.28
C LYS A 221 -7.75 -12.12 -40.50
N VAL A 222 -6.66 -11.35 -40.48
CA VAL A 222 -5.67 -11.33 -41.57
C VAL A 222 -4.97 -12.69 -41.71
N LEU A 223 -4.57 -13.31 -40.61
CA LEU A 223 -3.95 -14.64 -40.61
C LEU A 223 -4.93 -15.70 -41.14
N LEU A 224 -6.19 -15.69 -40.68
CA LEU A 224 -7.22 -16.60 -41.17
C LEU A 224 -7.48 -16.42 -42.67
N ALA A 225 -7.56 -15.17 -43.16
CA ALA A 225 -7.73 -14.88 -44.58
C ALA A 225 -6.53 -15.38 -45.42
N LYS A 226 -5.30 -15.31 -44.91
CA LYS A 226 -4.12 -15.87 -45.58
C LYS A 226 -4.11 -17.40 -45.58
N VAL A 227 -4.55 -18.04 -44.50
CA VAL A 227 -4.66 -19.51 -44.44
C VAL A 227 -5.76 -20.01 -45.39
N VAL A 228 -6.95 -19.40 -45.35
CA VAL A 228 -8.07 -19.80 -46.22
C VAL A 228 -7.81 -19.43 -47.69
N GLY A 229 -7.19 -18.27 -47.95
CA GLY A 229 -6.81 -17.84 -49.29
C GLY A 229 -5.58 -18.58 -49.86
N GLY A 230 -4.74 -19.15 -49.00
CA GLY A 230 -3.62 -20.02 -49.38
C GLY A 230 -4.02 -21.47 -49.64
N VAL A 231 -5.24 -21.88 -49.24
CA VAL A 231 -5.81 -23.20 -49.57
C VAL A 231 -6.53 -23.13 -50.93
N ARG A 232 -5.73 -22.98 -51.99
CA ARG A 232 -6.05 -23.40 -53.36
C ARG A 232 -4.78 -23.87 -54.08
N LEU A 233 -4.32 -25.07 -53.72
CA LEU A 233 -3.74 -26.12 -54.59
C LEU A 233 -2.92 -27.10 -53.73
N ALA A 234 -3.61 -28.10 -53.18
CA ALA A 234 -3.12 -29.48 -53.08
C ALA A 234 -4.27 -30.31 -52.48
N SER A 235 -5.04 -30.94 -53.35
CA SER A 235 -5.87 -32.08 -53.01
C SER A 235 -4.96 -33.22 -52.55
N THR A 236 -5.06 -33.62 -51.28
CA THR A 236 -5.38 -35.00 -50.84
C THR A 236 -5.28 -35.11 -49.32
N VAL A 237 -6.40 -35.55 -48.72
CA VAL A 237 -6.51 -36.56 -47.65
C VAL A 237 -5.45 -36.55 -46.55
N GLU A 238 -5.82 -36.14 -45.32
CA GLU A 238 -6.22 -37.04 -44.21
C GLU A 238 -6.38 -36.22 -42.90
N THR A 239 -7.46 -36.46 -42.16
CA THR A 239 -7.73 -35.85 -40.85
C THR A 239 -6.87 -36.46 -39.75
N PRO A 240 -6.45 -35.65 -38.75
CA PRO A 240 -6.63 -36.11 -37.38
C PRO A 240 -7.24 -35.06 -36.45
N ARG A 241 -8.15 -35.57 -35.60
CA ARG A 241 -8.66 -34.93 -34.39
C ARG A 241 -7.51 -34.68 -33.41
N LEU A 242 -7.49 -33.50 -32.78
CA LEU A 242 -6.98 -33.15 -31.43
C LEU A 242 -6.27 -31.81 -31.43
N ALA A 243 -6.90 -30.77 -30.85
CA ALA A 243 -6.25 -29.71 -30.07
C ALA A 243 -7.26 -28.59 -29.72
N LEU A 244 -8.31 -28.93 -28.97
CA LEU A 244 -9.13 -27.95 -28.26
C LEU A 244 -8.93 -28.19 -26.76
N GLY A 245 -7.79 -27.73 -26.22
CA GLY A 245 -7.47 -27.98 -24.81
C GLY A 245 -6.23 -27.30 -24.23
N LEU A 246 -5.34 -26.69 -25.03
CA LEU A 246 -4.02 -26.27 -24.53
C LEU A 246 -3.74 -24.75 -24.49
N LEU A 247 -4.76 -23.90 -24.50
CA LEU A 247 -4.58 -22.44 -24.47
C LEU A 247 -5.18 -21.71 -23.25
N VAL A 248 -5.78 -22.45 -22.31
CA VAL A 248 -6.29 -21.89 -21.04
C VAL A 248 -5.41 -22.24 -19.84
N GLY A 249 -4.50 -23.22 -19.97
CA GLY A 249 -3.69 -23.72 -18.84
C GLY A 249 -2.40 -22.94 -18.51
N LEU A 250 -1.85 -22.14 -19.42
CA LEU A 250 -0.48 -21.61 -19.24
C LEU A 250 -0.38 -20.24 -18.55
N PHE A 251 -1.50 -19.60 -18.18
CA PHE A 251 -1.47 -18.27 -17.54
C PHE A 251 -1.72 -18.28 -16.02
N ILE A 252 -2.09 -19.42 -15.44
CA ILE A 252 -2.41 -19.53 -13.99
C ILE A 252 -1.23 -20.05 -13.14
N ALA A 253 -0.17 -20.58 -13.75
CA ALA A 253 0.94 -21.21 -13.01
C ALA A 253 2.12 -20.28 -12.64
N ARG A 254 1.96 -18.94 -12.66
CA ARG A 254 3.05 -18.01 -12.29
C ARG A 254 2.67 -16.92 -11.28
N MET A 255 1.59 -17.13 -10.53
CA MET A 255 1.19 -16.27 -9.40
C MET A 255 0.75 -17.10 -8.17
N VAL A 256 1.57 -18.08 -7.81
CA VAL A 256 1.64 -18.62 -6.44
C VAL A 256 3.08 -18.49 -5.97
#